data_AF-A0A5S4EWG0-F1
#
_entry.id   AF-A0A5S4EWG0-F1
#
_cell.length_a   1.000
_cell.length_b   1.000
_cell.length_c   1.000
_cell.angle_alpha   90.00
_cell.angle_beta   90.00
_cell.angle_gamma   90.00
#
_symmetry.space_group_name_H-M   'P 1'
#
loop_
_entity.id
_entity.type
_entity.pdbx_description
1 polymer ?
#
loop_
_entity_poly.entity_id
_entity_poly.type
_entity_poly.pdbx_seq_one_letter_code
_entity_poly.pdbx_strand_id
1 'polypeptide(L)'
;PSPQRRAPAPSAEDLRWPGVRRCGGAEGGCRAAWIARRHDTYGFGTTTEQVKAAMVKLRHAYDANPRRYTDVPAGWPLPVQETRVHRTAGSLVLSGHRHEPVSPYEWTTRMRGAIGGTLFTVEDDMHGSAIRESDCAAELVSYFLAGRLSQGCQGVAAP
;
A
#
# COMPACT_ATOMS: atom_id res chain seq x y z
N PRO A 1 8.57 42.33 -5.92
CA PRO A 1 8.25 40.96 -5.46
C PRO A 1 6.92 40.94 -4.69
N SER A 2 5.83 40.60 -5.37
CA SER A 2 4.50 40.52 -4.78
C SER A 2 4.30 39.20 -4.02
N PRO A 3 3.56 39.18 -2.90
CA PRO A 3 3.32 37.95 -2.15
C PRO A 3 2.31 37.09 -2.91
N GLN A 4 2.71 35.89 -3.33
CA GLN A 4 1.80 34.93 -3.96
C GLN A 4 0.74 34.50 -2.94
N ARG A 5 -0.53 34.75 -3.27
CA ARG A 5 -1.69 34.28 -2.51
C ARG A 5 -1.62 32.75 -2.40
N ARG A 6 -1.74 32.23 -1.18
CA ARG A 6 -1.85 30.79 -0.89
C ARG A 6 -3.12 30.25 -1.57
N ALA A 7 -2.98 29.20 -2.38
CA ALA A 7 -4.15 28.41 -2.78
C ALA A 7 -4.61 27.56 -1.58
N PRO A 8 -5.92 27.45 -1.31
CA PRO A 8 -6.44 26.54 -0.30
C PRO A 8 -6.17 25.09 -0.71
N ALA A 9 -5.99 24.20 0.28
CA ALA A 9 -5.90 22.77 0.05
C ALA A 9 -7.20 22.25 -0.62
N PRO A 10 -7.11 21.28 -1.55
CA PRO A 10 -8.29 20.69 -2.18
C PRO A 10 -9.17 20.00 -1.12
N SER A 11 -10.48 20.04 -1.33
CA SER A 11 -11.45 19.40 -0.45
C SER A 11 -11.42 17.87 -0.62
N ALA A 12 -11.96 17.13 0.36
CA ALA A 12 -12.12 15.69 0.26
C ALA A 12 -13.01 15.26 -0.94
N GLU A 13 -13.83 16.17 -1.48
CA GLU A 13 -14.64 15.92 -2.68
C GLU A 13 -13.82 16.00 -3.96
N ASP A 14 -12.80 16.85 -4.01
CA ASP A 14 -11.89 17.00 -5.15
C ASP A 14 -10.95 15.79 -5.32
N LEU A 15 -10.80 14.97 -4.28
CA LEU A 15 -10.01 13.74 -4.27
C LEU A 15 -10.81 12.48 -4.69
N ARG A 16 -12.08 12.63 -5.12
CA ARG A 16 -12.90 11.49 -5.57
C ARG A 16 -12.52 11.06 -7.00
N TRP A 17 -11.82 9.93 -7.12
CA TRP A 17 -11.43 9.34 -8.41
C TRP A 17 -12.63 8.74 -9.18
N PRO A 18 -12.89 9.14 -10.44
CA PRO A 18 -14.01 8.63 -11.24
C PRO A 18 -13.66 7.25 -11.82
N GLY A 19 -13.75 6.20 -11.01
CA GLY A 19 -13.53 4.81 -11.44
C GLY A 19 -14.03 3.74 -10.47
N VAL A 20 -14.25 4.10 -9.20
CA VAL A 20 -14.63 3.17 -8.11
C VAL A 20 -16.11 2.77 -8.15
N ARG A 21 -16.95 3.38 -9.00
CA ARG A 21 -18.42 3.26 -8.95
C ARG A 21 -19.06 2.01 -9.59
N ARG A 22 -18.32 0.98 -10.04
CA ARG A 22 -18.96 -0.21 -10.67
C ARG A 22 -19.52 -1.26 -9.69
N CYS A 23 -19.27 -1.13 -8.40
CA CYS A 23 -19.90 -1.97 -7.39
C CYS A 23 -20.30 -1.09 -6.20
N GLY A 24 -21.61 -0.91 -5.97
CA GLY A 24 -22.09 -0.18 -4.80
C GLY A 24 -21.78 -0.94 -3.50
N GLY A 25 -20.96 -0.34 -2.63
CA GLY A 25 -20.84 -0.69 -1.21
C GLY A 25 -19.72 -1.68 -0.82
N ALA A 26 -18.83 -1.22 0.08
CA ALA A 26 -17.73 -1.91 0.76
C ALA A 26 -16.67 -2.62 -0.11
N GLU A 27 -15.42 -2.13 -0.05
CA GLU A 27 -14.27 -2.61 -0.84
C GLU A 27 -14.07 -4.14 -0.79
N GLY A 28 -14.36 -4.78 0.35
CA GLY A 28 -14.26 -6.24 0.52
C GLY A 28 -15.34 -7.02 -0.25
N GLY A 29 -16.55 -6.48 -0.39
CA GLY A 29 -17.64 -7.09 -1.15
C GLY A 29 -17.37 -7.06 -2.66
N CYS A 30 -16.82 -5.94 -3.15
CA CYS A 30 -16.44 -5.78 -4.55
C CYS A 30 -15.37 -6.79 -4.98
N ARG A 31 -14.34 -6.97 -4.13
CA ARG A 31 -13.26 -7.94 -4.39
C ARG A 31 -13.78 -9.38 -4.37
N ALA A 32 -14.59 -9.75 -3.37
CA ALA A 32 -15.12 -11.10 -3.26
C ALA A 32 -16.06 -11.46 -4.43
N ALA A 33 -16.91 -10.54 -4.87
CA ALA A 33 -17.76 -10.76 -6.05
C ALA A 33 -16.95 -10.91 -7.35
N TRP A 34 -15.83 -10.17 -7.48
CA TRP A 34 -14.93 -10.31 -8.63
C TRP A 34 -14.20 -11.66 -8.66
N ILE A 35 -13.78 -12.16 -7.49
CA ILE A 35 -13.13 -13.47 -7.33
C ILE A 35 -14.15 -14.59 -7.63
N ALA A 36 -15.39 -14.47 -7.13
CA ALA A 36 -16.45 -15.45 -7.34
C ALA A 36 -16.75 -15.69 -8.84
N ARG A 37 -16.71 -14.61 -9.66
CA ARG A 37 -16.85 -14.71 -11.12
C ARG A 37 -15.68 -15.41 -11.82
N ARG A 38 -14.61 -15.74 -11.08
CA ARG A 38 -13.39 -16.41 -11.56
C ARG A 38 -13.13 -17.69 -10.76
N HIS A 39 -14.21 -18.35 -10.32
CA HIS A 39 -14.14 -19.62 -9.61
C HIS A 39 -13.25 -20.64 -10.34
N ASP A 40 -13.41 -20.78 -11.64
CA ASP A 40 -12.64 -21.73 -12.45
C ASP A 40 -11.13 -21.44 -12.45
N THR A 41 -10.72 -20.22 -12.11
CA THR A 41 -9.30 -19.84 -11.96
C THR A 41 -8.80 -20.01 -10.53
N TYR A 42 -9.60 -19.59 -9.54
CA TYR A 42 -9.10 -19.43 -8.16
C TYR A 42 -9.68 -20.42 -7.15
N GLY A 43 -10.78 -21.12 -7.46
CA GLY A 43 -11.38 -22.14 -6.62
C GLY A 43 -12.02 -21.65 -5.30
N PHE A 44 -12.12 -20.34 -5.04
CA PHE A 44 -12.65 -19.80 -3.77
C PHE A 44 -14.17 -19.84 -3.61
N GLY A 45 -14.89 -20.57 -4.47
CA GLY A 45 -16.35 -20.57 -4.56
C GLY A 45 -16.94 -19.60 -5.59
N THR A 46 -18.24 -19.72 -5.86
CA THR A 46 -18.98 -19.01 -6.92
C THR A 46 -19.85 -17.87 -6.38
N THR A 47 -19.87 -17.64 -5.06
CA THR A 47 -20.58 -16.53 -4.43
C THR A 47 -19.66 -15.68 -3.55
N THR A 48 -20.03 -14.42 -3.32
CA THR A 48 -19.32 -13.50 -2.43
C THR A 48 -19.11 -14.10 -1.03
N GLU A 49 -20.13 -14.76 -0.48
CA GLU A 49 -20.06 -15.36 0.87
C GLU A 49 -19.14 -16.58 0.91
N GLN A 50 -19.17 -17.43 -0.13
CA GLN A 50 -18.22 -18.55 -0.25
C GLN A 50 -16.78 -18.04 -0.33
N VAL A 51 -16.53 -16.99 -1.12
CA VAL A 51 -15.19 -16.39 -1.23
C VAL A 51 -14.72 -15.83 0.11
N LYS A 52 -15.56 -15.06 0.82
CA LYS A 52 -15.21 -14.54 2.16
C LYS A 52 -14.89 -15.68 3.13
N ALA A 53 -15.75 -16.70 3.17
CA ALA A 53 -15.55 -17.86 4.05
C ALA A 53 -14.25 -18.61 3.70
N ALA A 54 -13.95 -18.79 2.41
CA ALA A 54 -12.73 -19.44 1.96
C ALA A 54 -11.47 -18.62 2.30
N MET A 55 -11.52 -17.28 2.19
CA MET A 55 -10.43 -16.40 2.60
C MET A 55 -10.19 -16.41 4.12
N VAL A 56 -11.25 -16.40 4.93
CA VAL A 56 -11.16 -16.54 6.39
C VAL A 56 -10.54 -17.88 6.76
N LYS A 57 -11.00 -18.98 6.13
CA LYS A 57 -10.42 -20.31 6.33
C LYS A 57 -8.93 -20.35 5.96
N LEU A 58 -8.56 -19.73 4.84
CA LEU A 58 -7.16 -19.66 4.40
C LEU A 58 -6.31 -18.87 5.41
N ARG A 59 -6.83 -17.76 5.93
CA ARG A 59 -6.15 -16.98 6.97
C ARG A 59 -5.88 -17.81 8.21
N HIS A 60 -6.90 -18.46 8.76
CA HIS A 60 -6.74 -19.34 9.93
C HIS A 60 -5.74 -20.47 9.68
N ALA A 61 -5.74 -21.04 8.47
CA ALA A 61 -4.79 -22.09 8.12
C ALA A 61 -3.33 -21.59 8.14
N TYR A 62 -3.08 -20.35 7.69
CA TYR A 62 -1.75 -19.74 7.71
C TYR A 62 -1.34 -19.19 9.07
N ASP A 63 -2.29 -18.77 9.90
CA ASP A 63 -2.01 -18.44 11.30
C ASP A 63 -1.57 -19.71 12.06
N ALA A 64 -2.24 -20.85 11.82
CA ALA A 64 -1.89 -22.14 12.43
C ALA A 64 -0.62 -22.77 11.82
N ASN A 65 -0.38 -22.55 10.52
CA ASN A 65 0.74 -23.12 9.77
C ASN A 65 1.37 -22.04 8.88
N PRO A 66 2.24 -21.18 9.43
CA PRO A 66 2.85 -20.09 8.68
C PRO A 66 3.61 -20.61 7.45
N ARG A 67 3.30 -20.04 6.29
CA ARG A 67 4.06 -20.29 5.05
C ARG A 67 5.43 -19.61 5.14
N ARG A 68 6.47 -20.32 4.73
CA ARG A 68 7.82 -19.79 4.53
C ARG A 68 8.01 -19.42 3.06
N TYR A 69 8.93 -18.50 2.80
CA TYR A 69 9.31 -18.11 1.43
C TYR A 69 9.68 -19.33 0.55
N THR A 70 10.27 -20.36 1.16
CA THR A 70 10.65 -21.62 0.50
C THR A 70 9.47 -22.52 0.11
N ASP A 71 8.25 -22.20 0.54
CA ASP A 71 7.06 -23.01 0.24
C ASP A 71 6.43 -22.67 -1.13
N VAL A 72 6.92 -21.63 -1.81
CA VAL A 72 6.58 -21.35 -3.21
C VAL A 72 7.38 -22.31 -4.09
N PRO A 73 6.73 -23.16 -4.91
CA PRO A 73 7.44 -24.13 -5.74
C PRO A 73 8.48 -23.45 -6.64
N ALA A 74 9.72 -23.91 -6.58
CA ALA A 74 10.75 -23.56 -7.55
C ALA A 74 10.35 -24.11 -8.92
N GLY A 75 9.74 -23.27 -9.76
CA GLY A 75 9.26 -23.66 -11.08
C GLY A 75 8.95 -22.49 -12.00
N TRP A 76 9.42 -21.29 -11.64
CA TRP A 76 9.26 -20.12 -12.51
C TRP A 76 10.14 -20.31 -13.76
N PRO A 77 9.54 -20.37 -14.98
CA PRO A 77 10.28 -20.77 -16.18
C PRO A 77 11.14 -19.64 -16.76
N LEU A 78 10.98 -18.41 -16.25
CA LEU A 78 11.74 -17.26 -16.70
C LEU A 78 12.96 -17.04 -15.81
N PRO A 79 14.12 -16.66 -16.38
CA PRO A 79 15.29 -16.33 -15.59
C PRO A 79 15.01 -15.11 -14.70
N VAL A 80 15.62 -15.10 -13.51
CA VAL A 80 15.61 -13.91 -12.64
C VAL A 80 16.29 -12.76 -13.37
N GLN A 81 15.63 -11.60 -13.37
CA GLN A 81 16.21 -10.35 -13.82
C GLN A 81 16.50 -9.48 -12.60
N GLU A 82 17.78 -9.24 -12.32
CA GLU A 82 18.17 -8.35 -11.23
C GLU A 82 17.93 -6.88 -11.61
N THR A 83 17.26 -6.16 -10.72
CA THR A 83 17.03 -4.72 -10.91
C THR A 83 18.23 -3.94 -10.41
N ARG A 84 18.91 -3.22 -11.32
CA ARG A 84 19.96 -2.26 -10.93
C ARG A 84 19.34 -0.92 -10.59
N VAL A 85 19.38 -0.57 -9.31
CA VAL A 85 18.95 0.74 -8.83
C VAL A 85 20.11 1.73 -8.86
N HIS A 86 19.81 2.99 -9.12
CA HIS A 86 20.79 4.08 -9.09
C HIS A 86 20.13 5.35 -8.56
N ARG A 87 20.95 6.23 -7.98
CA ARG A 87 20.50 7.56 -7.57
C ARG A 87 20.13 8.37 -8.79
N THR A 88 19.03 9.11 -8.71
CA THR A 88 18.63 10.09 -9.73
C THR A 88 18.68 11.51 -9.13
N ALA A 89 18.66 12.53 -9.99
CA ALA A 89 18.56 13.93 -9.56
C ALA A 89 17.11 14.34 -9.23
N GLY A 90 16.14 13.47 -9.44
CA GLY A 90 14.73 13.73 -9.16
C GLY A 90 14.44 13.74 -7.67
N SER A 91 13.41 14.50 -7.29
CA SER A 91 12.86 14.41 -5.93
C SER A 91 12.32 12.99 -5.69
N LEU A 92 12.73 12.38 -4.59
CA LEU A 92 12.34 11.01 -4.21
C LEU A 92 11.99 10.97 -2.72
N VAL A 93 10.84 10.37 -2.42
CA VAL A 93 10.40 10.05 -1.07
C VAL A 93 10.26 8.54 -0.94
N LEU A 94 10.84 7.99 0.11
CA LEU A 94 10.73 6.59 0.50
C LEU A 94 9.90 6.52 1.77
N SER A 95 8.72 5.90 1.69
CA SER A 95 7.83 5.71 2.83
C SER A 95 8.10 4.37 3.51
N GLY A 96 8.11 4.35 4.84
CA GLY A 96 8.22 3.12 5.62
C GLY A 96 7.35 3.19 6.87
N HIS A 97 6.60 2.13 7.15
CA HIS A 97 5.85 1.98 8.39
C HIS A 97 6.78 1.37 9.45
N ARG A 98 6.86 1.99 10.63
CA ARG A 98 7.91 1.68 11.61
C ARG A 98 7.75 0.30 12.23
N HIS A 99 6.51 -0.17 12.38
CA HIS A 99 6.20 -1.39 13.13
C HIS A 99 5.53 -2.48 12.28
N GLU A 100 5.41 -2.27 10.96
CA GLU A 100 4.75 -3.25 10.10
C GLU A 100 5.62 -4.51 9.87
N PRO A 101 5.00 -5.68 9.59
CA PRO A 101 5.74 -6.90 9.33
C PRO A 101 5.94 -7.25 7.84
N VAL A 102 5.24 -6.61 6.89
CA VAL A 102 5.24 -7.03 5.47
C VAL A 102 6.41 -6.43 4.69
N SER A 103 6.66 -5.13 4.86
CA SER A 103 7.86 -4.44 4.39
C SER A 103 8.62 -3.82 5.57
N PRO A 104 9.53 -4.59 6.21
CA PRO A 104 10.26 -4.13 7.38
C PRO A 104 10.94 -2.77 7.18
N TYR A 105 10.85 -1.91 8.19
CA TYR A 105 11.30 -0.52 8.11
C TYR A 105 12.77 -0.39 7.69
N GLU A 106 13.62 -1.33 8.08
CA GLU A 106 15.03 -1.32 7.71
C GLU A 106 15.27 -1.52 6.20
N TRP A 107 14.31 -2.07 5.45
CA TRP A 107 14.43 -2.15 3.99
C TRP A 107 14.32 -0.77 3.36
N THR A 108 13.43 0.09 3.87
CA THR A 108 13.29 1.48 3.42
C THR A 108 14.56 2.28 3.74
N THR A 109 15.15 2.10 4.92
CA THR A 109 16.40 2.79 5.28
C THR A 109 17.59 2.32 4.44
N ARG A 110 17.69 1.02 4.15
CA ARG A 110 18.70 0.45 3.23
C ARG A 110 18.53 0.98 1.81
N MET A 111 17.30 1.03 1.30
CA MET A 111 17.02 1.57 -0.02
C MET A 111 17.43 3.04 -0.09
N ARG A 112 17.08 3.85 0.91
CA ARG A 112 17.54 5.25 0.99
C ARG A 112 19.06 5.35 0.97
N GLY A 113 19.77 4.46 1.65
CA GLY A 113 21.23 4.38 1.59
C GLY A 113 21.75 4.14 0.17
N ALA A 114 21.11 3.26 -0.58
CA ALA A 114 21.50 2.90 -1.95
C ALA A 114 21.16 3.97 -3.00
N ILE A 115 19.96 4.56 -2.96
CA ILE A 115 19.46 5.46 -4.01
C ILE A 115 19.30 6.92 -3.59
N GLY A 116 19.45 7.24 -2.31
CA GLY A 116 19.16 8.57 -1.76
C GLY A 116 17.66 8.80 -1.53
N GLY A 117 17.28 10.08 -1.49
CA GLY A 117 15.90 10.51 -1.22
C GLY A 117 15.65 10.86 0.25
N THR A 118 14.42 11.31 0.49
CA THR A 118 13.90 11.67 1.81
C THR A 118 13.13 10.50 2.40
N LEU A 119 13.36 10.20 3.67
CA LEU A 119 12.61 9.18 4.39
C LEU A 119 11.33 9.81 4.96
N PHE A 120 10.20 9.13 4.77
CA PHE A 120 8.93 9.45 5.40
C PHE A 120 8.52 8.28 6.29
N THR A 121 8.46 8.51 7.59
CA THR A 121 8.13 7.46 8.55
C THR A 121 6.68 7.53 8.99
N VAL A 122 5.98 6.41 8.90
CA VAL A 122 4.63 6.26 9.45
C VAL A 122 4.74 5.46 10.75
N GLU A 123 4.30 6.05 11.87
CA GLU A 123 4.44 5.48 13.21
C GLU A 123 3.34 4.45 13.56
N ASP A 124 3.11 3.47 12.67
CA ASP A 124 2.14 2.40 12.90
C ASP A 124 2.66 1.02 12.49
N ASP A 125 1.82 0.00 12.69
CA ASP A 125 2.06 -1.40 12.37
C ASP A 125 1.29 -1.88 11.13
N MET A 126 0.69 -0.96 10.37
CA MET A 126 -0.26 -1.26 9.30
C MET A 126 0.33 -1.04 7.92
N HIS A 127 0.47 -2.13 7.15
CA HIS A 127 0.98 -2.07 5.79
C HIS A 127 0.11 -1.19 4.88
N GLY A 128 0.70 -0.10 4.36
CA GLY A 128 0.08 0.77 3.35
C GLY A 128 -1.01 1.70 3.90
N SER A 129 -1.03 1.99 5.19
CA SER A 129 -2.03 2.86 5.82
C SER A 129 -1.88 4.35 5.51
N ALA A 130 -0.74 4.80 4.97
CA ALA A 130 -0.43 6.22 4.78
C ALA A 130 -1.47 6.97 3.92
N ILE A 131 -2.14 6.28 2.99
CA ILE A 131 -3.20 6.85 2.14
C ILE A 131 -4.60 6.79 2.77
N ARG A 132 -4.74 6.09 3.91
CA ARG A 132 -6.00 5.86 4.62
C ARG A 132 -6.19 6.86 5.75
N GLU A 133 -5.10 7.36 6.32
CA GLU A 133 -5.11 8.39 7.35
C GLU A 133 -4.97 9.77 6.73
N SER A 134 -5.89 10.68 7.08
CA SER A 134 -6.02 11.99 6.44
C SER A 134 -4.76 12.83 6.55
N ASP A 135 -4.11 12.81 7.71
CA ASP A 135 -2.94 13.65 7.97
C ASP A 135 -1.73 13.13 7.19
N CYS A 136 -1.55 11.81 7.15
CA CYS A 136 -0.55 11.16 6.32
C CYS A 136 -0.80 11.41 4.82
N ALA A 137 -2.05 11.31 4.38
CA ALA A 137 -2.42 11.55 2.99
C ALA A 137 -2.20 13.02 2.58
N ALA A 138 -2.46 13.98 3.47
CA ALA A 138 -2.24 15.41 3.23
C ALA A 138 -0.75 15.74 3.01
N GLU A 139 0.15 15.06 3.72
CA GLU A 139 1.59 15.17 3.51
C GLU A 139 1.99 14.64 2.12
N LEU A 140 1.49 13.46 1.72
CA LEU A 140 1.75 12.89 0.39
C LEU A 140 1.25 13.82 -0.72
N VAL A 141 0.05 14.38 -0.59
CA VAL A 141 -0.49 15.37 -1.53
C VAL A 141 0.39 16.62 -1.58
N SER A 142 0.85 17.12 -0.43
CA SER A 142 1.76 18.27 -0.36
C SER A 142 3.09 18.02 -1.07
N TYR A 143 3.58 16.78 -1.03
CA TYR A 143 4.78 16.39 -1.75
C TYR A 143 4.57 16.41 -3.26
N PHE A 144 3.48 15.83 -3.75
CA PHE A 144 3.21 15.83 -5.19
C PHE A 144 2.90 17.22 -5.75
N LEU A 145 2.23 18.08 -4.99
CA LEU A 145 1.86 19.42 -5.45
C LEU A 145 2.99 20.44 -5.32
N ALA A 146 3.83 20.33 -4.28
CA ALA A 146 4.78 21.37 -3.93
C ALA A 146 6.21 20.87 -3.68
N GLY A 147 6.48 19.58 -3.80
CA GLY A 147 7.77 18.98 -3.47
C GLY A 147 8.12 19.06 -1.97
N ARG A 148 7.12 19.26 -1.10
CA ARG A 148 7.31 19.44 0.35
C ARG A 148 6.70 18.28 1.10
N LEU A 149 7.46 17.78 2.07
CA LEU A 149 7.05 16.72 2.96
C LEU A 149 7.71 16.94 4.33
N SER A 150 6.97 16.69 5.40
CA SER A 150 7.55 16.49 6.72
C SER A 150 8.37 15.19 6.79
N GLN A 151 8.93 14.87 7.96
CA GLN A 151 9.69 13.63 8.16
C GLN A 151 8.79 12.40 8.41
N GLY A 152 7.48 12.58 8.60
CA GLY A 152 6.60 11.46 8.95
C GLY A 152 5.23 11.88 9.47
N CYS A 153 4.42 10.88 9.81
CA CYS A 153 3.09 11.02 10.41
C CYS A 153 2.82 9.87 11.40
N GLN A 154 1.75 9.99 12.19
CA GLN A 154 1.43 8.95 13.18
C GLN A 154 0.86 7.66 12.57
N GLY A 155 0.20 7.72 11.42
CA GLY A 155 -0.45 6.54 10.84
C GLY A 155 -1.72 6.15 11.61
N VAL A 156 -2.17 4.92 11.39
CA VAL A 156 -3.35 4.37 12.06
C VAL A 156 -2.98 4.15 13.52
N ALA A 157 -3.90 4.49 14.43
CA ALA A 157 -3.70 4.19 15.84
C ALA A 157 -3.39 2.69 16.04
N ALA A 158 -2.18 2.40 16.51
CA ALA A 158 -1.82 1.06 16.95
C ALA A 158 -2.75 0.66 18.12
N PRO A 159 -3.25 -0.60 18.17
CA PRO A 159 -4.09 -1.10 19.26
C PRO A 159 -3.45 -1.01 20.65
#